data_AF-A0A9E3QA73-F1
#
_entry.id   AF-A0A9E3QA73-F1
#
_cell.length_a   1.000
_cell.length_b   1.000
_cell.length_c   1.000
_cell.angle_alpha   90.00
_cell.angle_beta   90.00
_cell.angle_gamma   90.00
#
_symmetry.space_group_name_H-M   'P 1'
#
loop_
_entity.id
_entity.type
_entity.pdbx_description
1 polymer ?
#
loop_
_entity_poly.entity_id
_entity_poly.type
_entity_poly.pdbx_seq_one_letter_code
_entity_poly.pdbx_strand_id
1 'polypeptide(L)'
;MVRLRVVCKAPPDPDQHGAIFGLQDNSTAAHWSLHAGTRTSSGDIVFGCDVRVRANARTADPNFLGDYVHGKPDERFLYLSWRPRDWRSGQPERASPRWQRRMKIHLGTVTWEQIEEATQSGGVLGATVEGTGKDGGPNCASVPLLGNGWEVERKG
;
A
#
# COMPACT_ATOMS: atom_id res chain seq x y z
N MET A 1 -17.21 0.33 5.44
CA MET A 1 -15.99 -0.16 4.77
C MET A 1 -15.69 0.82 3.66
N VAL A 2 -14.42 1.11 3.38
CA VAL A 2 -14.00 1.88 2.19
C VAL A 2 -12.94 1.08 1.44
N ARG A 3 -13.00 1.12 0.11
CA ARG A 3 -12.04 0.46 -0.77
C ARG A 3 -10.88 1.41 -1.07
N LEU A 4 -9.66 0.98 -0.79
CA LEU A 4 -8.44 1.68 -1.17
C LEU A 4 -7.86 1.06 -2.45
N ARG A 5 -7.24 1.89 -3.29
CA ARG A 5 -6.50 1.50 -4.49
C ARG A 5 -5.16 2.24 -4.52
N VAL A 6 -4.07 1.51 -4.67
CA VAL A 6 -2.74 2.09 -4.87
C VAL A 6 -2.21 1.64 -6.22
N VAL A 7 -1.87 2.61 -7.08
CA VAL A 7 -1.15 2.38 -8.32
C VAL A 7 0.33 2.58 -8.07
N CYS A 8 1.11 1.51 -8.21
CA CYS A 8 2.56 1.57 -8.21
C CYS A 8 3.03 1.73 -9.65
N LYS A 9 3.59 2.90 -9.98
CA LYS A 9 4.01 3.22 -11.33
C LYS A 9 5.29 2.50 -11.71
N ALA A 10 5.23 1.79 -12.85
CA ALA A 10 6.35 1.09 -13.48
C ALA A 10 7.42 0.57 -12.48
N PRO A 11 7.04 -0.25 -11.48
CA PRO A 11 8.01 -0.81 -10.55
C PRO A 11 8.99 -1.72 -11.30
N PRO A 12 10.22 -1.89 -10.79
CA PRO A 12 11.14 -2.87 -11.37
C PRO A 12 10.48 -4.25 -11.37
N ASP A 13 10.72 -5.00 -12.44
CA ASP A 13 10.07 -6.29 -12.64
C ASP A 13 10.54 -7.30 -11.58
N PRO A 14 9.69 -7.72 -10.62
CA PRO A 14 10.12 -8.59 -9.55
C PRO A 14 10.61 -9.95 -10.08
N ASP A 15 10.09 -10.43 -11.21
CA ASP A 15 10.47 -11.72 -11.76
C ASP A 15 11.91 -11.71 -12.28
N GLN A 16 12.35 -10.61 -12.91
CA GLN A 16 13.71 -10.43 -13.39
C GLN A 16 14.77 -10.38 -12.27
N HIS A 17 14.32 -10.19 -11.02
CA HIS A 17 15.18 -10.04 -9.86
C HIS A 17 15.01 -11.15 -8.82
N GLY A 18 14.31 -12.24 -9.17
CA GLY A 18 14.08 -13.35 -8.25
C GLY A 18 13.28 -12.93 -7.02
N ALA A 19 12.42 -11.93 -7.16
CA ALA A 19 11.62 -11.35 -6.10
C ALA A 19 10.12 -11.60 -6.32
N ILE A 20 9.36 -11.34 -5.28
CA ILE A 20 7.91 -11.19 -5.27
C ILE A 20 7.58 -9.79 -4.76
N PHE A 21 6.50 -9.20 -5.25
CA PHE A 21 6.05 -7.86 -4.89
C PHE A 21 4.55 -7.89 -4.59
N GLY A 22 4.15 -7.34 -3.45
CA GLY A 22 2.76 -7.41 -3.02
C GLY A 22 2.37 -6.39 -1.96
N LEU A 23 1.06 -6.23 -1.79
CA LEU A 23 0.47 -5.59 -0.63
C LEU A 23 0.68 -6.49 0.59
N GLN A 24 1.36 -5.98 1.61
CA GLN A 24 1.66 -6.73 2.82
C GLN A 24 0.55 -6.57 3.85
N ASP A 25 -0.03 -7.70 4.29
CA ASP A 25 -0.94 -7.69 5.42
C ASP A 25 -0.20 -7.47 6.78
N ASN A 26 -0.95 -6.97 7.74
CA ASN A 26 -0.61 -6.74 9.14
C ASN A 26 -1.24 -7.85 10.01
N SER A 27 -1.19 -9.10 9.52
CA SER A 27 -1.66 -10.24 10.30
C SER A 27 -0.93 -10.28 11.65
N THR A 28 -1.71 -10.30 12.73
CA THR A 28 -1.19 -10.47 14.10
C THR A 28 -0.82 -11.91 14.41
N ALA A 29 -1.13 -12.86 13.52
CA ALA A 29 -0.54 -14.18 13.59
C ALA A 29 0.96 -14.05 13.30
N ALA A 30 1.79 -14.97 13.79
CA ALA A 30 3.23 -15.00 13.53
C ALA A 30 3.61 -14.99 12.03
N HIS A 31 2.62 -15.10 11.14
CA HIS A 31 2.77 -15.07 9.70
C HIS A 31 1.93 -13.97 9.04
N TRP A 32 2.59 -13.14 8.22
CA TRP A 32 1.97 -12.17 7.30
C TRP A 32 2.19 -12.60 5.85
N SER A 33 1.31 -12.16 4.94
CA SER A 33 1.34 -12.53 3.52
C SER A 33 1.55 -11.32 2.60
N LEU A 34 2.04 -11.59 1.39
CA LEU A 34 2.02 -10.65 0.27
C LEU A 34 0.88 -11.00 -0.66
N HIS A 35 0.02 -10.02 -0.91
CA HIS A 35 -1.10 -10.12 -1.82
C HIS A 35 -0.69 -9.50 -3.15
N ALA A 36 -0.68 -10.31 -4.21
CA ALA A 36 -0.26 -9.87 -5.53
C ALA A 36 -1.19 -8.77 -6.06
N GLY A 37 -0.61 -7.79 -6.75
CA GLY A 37 -1.37 -6.77 -7.47
C GLY A 37 -1.68 -7.22 -8.89
N THR A 38 -2.51 -6.44 -9.57
CA THR A 38 -2.83 -6.64 -10.99
C THR A 38 -1.89 -5.78 -11.84
N ARG A 39 -1.11 -6.42 -12.71
CA ARG A 39 -0.27 -5.70 -13.68
C ARG A 39 -1.13 -5.20 -14.83
N THR A 40 -0.92 -3.94 -15.19
CA THR A 40 -1.57 -3.26 -16.32
C THR A 40 -0.71 -3.38 -17.58
N SER A 41 -1.27 -3.02 -18.74
CA SER A 41 -0.52 -2.97 -20.01
C SER A 41 0.58 -1.90 -20.03
N SER A 42 0.47 -0.83 -19.23
CA SER A 42 1.52 0.19 -19.08
C SER A 42 2.69 -0.28 -18.22
N GLY A 43 2.60 -1.45 -17.59
CA GLY A 43 3.61 -1.97 -16.67
C GLY A 43 3.40 -1.54 -15.21
N ASP A 44 2.40 -0.70 -14.93
CA ASP A 44 2.00 -0.35 -13.57
C ASP A 44 1.38 -1.54 -12.86
N ILE A 45 1.44 -1.56 -11.53
CA ILE A 45 0.82 -2.61 -10.71
C ILE A 45 -0.19 -1.96 -9.77
N VAL A 46 -1.43 -2.46 -9.80
CA VAL A 46 -2.55 -1.96 -9.02
C VAL A 46 -2.81 -2.88 -7.83
N PHE A 47 -2.85 -2.31 -6.64
CA PHE A 47 -3.19 -3.00 -5.39
C PHE A 47 -4.50 -2.45 -4.86
N GLY A 48 -5.34 -3.31 -4.28
CA GLY A 48 -6.57 -2.86 -3.65
C GLY A 48 -6.88 -3.66 -2.39
N CYS A 49 -7.45 -2.98 -1.40
CA CYS A 49 -7.90 -3.61 -0.16
C CYS A 49 -9.10 -2.87 0.42
N ASP A 50 -9.89 -3.59 1.20
CA ASP A 50 -11.02 -3.03 1.93
C ASP A 50 -10.62 -2.78 3.38
N VAL A 51 -10.91 -1.59 3.87
CA VAL A 51 -10.54 -1.15 5.22
C VAL A 51 -11.74 -0.60 5.97
N ARG A 52 -11.67 -0.67 7.30
CA ARG A 52 -12.59 0.00 8.21
C ARG A 52 -12.01 1.36 8.56
N VAL A 53 -12.90 2.34 8.79
CA VAL A 53 -12.50 3.67 9.27
C VAL A 53 -13.34 3.99 10.50
N ARG A 54 -12.72 4.60 11.50
CA ARG A 54 -13.38 5.20 12.66
C ARG A 54 -12.75 6.55 12.98
N ALA A 55 -13.42 7.37 13.76
CA ALA A 55 -12.81 8.58 14.30
C ALA A 55 -11.64 8.21 15.24
N ASN A 56 -10.53 8.93 15.09
CA ASN A 56 -9.49 8.97 16.09
C ASN A 56 -10.06 9.60 17.37
N ALA A 57 -9.92 8.94 18.52
CA ALA A 57 -10.50 9.41 19.77
C ALA A 57 -9.91 10.76 20.25
N ARG A 58 -8.71 11.13 19.81
CA ARG A 58 -8.04 12.36 20.20
C ARG A 58 -8.23 13.51 19.23
N THR A 59 -8.23 13.22 17.93
CA THR A 59 -8.21 14.27 16.88
C THR A 59 -9.48 14.31 16.03
N ALA A 60 -10.36 13.33 16.17
CA ALA A 60 -11.51 13.08 15.30
C ALA A 60 -11.17 12.74 13.83
N ASP A 61 -9.89 12.82 13.43
CA ASP A 61 -9.43 12.44 12.09
C ASP A 61 -9.74 10.97 11.74
N PRO A 62 -9.79 10.62 10.44
CA PRO A 62 -9.91 9.24 10.01
C PRO A 62 -8.80 8.33 10.56
N ASN A 63 -9.20 7.29 11.28
CA ASN A 63 -8.32 6.21 11.74
C ASN A 63 -8.67 4.91 11.01
N PHE A 64 -7.81 4.56 10.05
CA PHE A 64 -7.92 3.35 9.25
C PHE A 64 -7.56 2.09 10.06
N LEU A 65 -8.28 1.02 9.81
CA LEU A 65 -8.18 -0.27 10.48
C LEU A 65 -8.39 -1.41 9.50
N GLY A 66 -7.86 -2.59 9.85
CA GLY A 66 -8.05 -3.82 9.09
C GLY A 66 -6.73 -4.51 8.84
N ASP A 67 -6.80 -5.63 8.14
CA ASP A 67 -5.69 -6.56 8.02
C ASP A 67 -4.56 -6.05 7.14
N TYR A 68 -4.73 -4.93 6.43
CA TYR A 68 -3.68 -4.35 5.57
C TYR A 68 -3.09 -3.06 6.13
N VAL A 69 -3.62 -2.58 7.25
CA VAL A 69 -3.29 -1.27 7.81
C VAL A 69 -2.27 -1.42 8.92
N HIS A 70 -1.17 -0.67 8.80
CA HIS A 70 -0.03 -0.67 9.71
C HIS A 70 0.08 0.67 10.46
N GLY A 71 1.00 0.75 11.43
CA GLY A 71 1.34 1.98 12.12
C GLY A 71 0.49 2.26 13.37
N LYS A 72 0.58 3.48 13.91
CA LYS A 72 -0.20 3.95 15.06
C LYS A 72 -1.48 4.66 14.60
N PRO A 73 -2.50 4.88 15.46
CA PRO A 73 -3.75 5.55 15.09
C PRO A 73 -3.61 6.90 14.36
N ASP A 74 -2.53 7.62 14.58
CA ASP A 74 -2.18 8.93 14.03
C ASP A 74 -1.19 8.85 12.84
N GLU A 75 -0.70 7.66 12.51
CA GLU A 75 0.29 7.43 11.45
C GLU A 75 -0.03 6.10 10.74
N ARG A 76 -1.23 6.02 10.17
CA ARG A 76 -1.70 4.82 9.44
C ARG A 76 -1.11 4.78 8.04
N PHE A 77 -0.66 3.60 7.62
CA PHE A 77 -0.12 3.39 6.27
C PHE A 77 -0.36 1.96 5.77
N LEU A 78 -0.27 1.77 4.46
CA LEU A 78 -0.17 0.46 3.81
C LEU A 78 1.30 0.13 3.53
N TYR A 79 1.64 -1.16 3.50
CA TYR A 79 2.94 -1.62 3.01
C TYR A 79 2.83 -2.24 1.62
N LEU A 80 3.59 -1.73 0.66
CA LEU A 80 3.94 -2.46 -0.56
C LEU A 80 5.37 -2.99 -0.42
N SER A 81 5.53 -4.30 -0.48
CA SER A 81 6.75 -4.97 -0.06
C SER A 81 7.33 -5.88 -1.15
N TRP A 82 8.64 -5.76 -1.36
CA TRP A 82 9.45 -6.67 -2.15
C TRP A 82 10.15 -7.67 -1.25
N ARG A 83 10.14 -8.93 -1.66
CA ARG A 83 10.84 -10.03 -0.99
C ARG A 83 11.48 -10.96 -2.00
N PRO A 84 12.56 -11.68 -1.64
CA PRO A 84 13.03 -12.83 -2.40
C PRO A 84 11.89 -13.83 -2.63
N ARG A 85 11.88 -14.49 -3.78
CA ARG A 85 10.84 -15.47 -4.14
C ARG A 85 10.79 -16.65 -3.17
N ASP A 86 11.92 -17.00 -2.57
CA ASP A 86 12.04 -18.06 -1.56
C ASP A 86 11.74 -17.58 -0.13
N TRP A 87 11.35 -16.31 0.04
CA TRP A 87 11.02 -15.74 1.35
C TRP A 87 9.78 -16.41 1.96
N ARG A 88 9.85 -16.64 3.28
CA ARG A 88 8.72 -17.14 4.08
C ARG A 88 8.53 -16.30 5.32
N SER A 89 7.29 -16.18 5.79
CA SER A 89 7.01 -15.40 6.98
C SER A 89 7.70 -15.95 8.22
N GLY A 90 8.28 -15.05 9.00
CA GLY A 90 9.09 -15.36 10.18
C GLY A 90 10.59 -15.54 9.88
N GLN A 91 11.01 -15.59 8.61
CA GLN A 91 12.45 -15.57 8.29
C GLN A 91 13.06 -14.18 8.54
N PRO A 92 14.28 -14.11 9.11
CA PRO A 92 15.00 -12.84 9.25
C PRO A 92 15.32 -12.25 7.89
N GLU A 93 15.46 -10.92 7.83
CA GLU A 93 15.86 -10.24 6.61
C GLU A 93 17.29 -10.61 6.24
N ARG A 94 17.53 -10.96 4.97
CA ARG A 94 18.86 -11.34 4.48
C ARG A 94 19.74 -10.12 4.23
N ALA A 95 21.06 -10.30 4.29
CA ALA A 95 22.06 -9.24 4.10
C ALA A 95 22.15 -8.65 2.68
N SER A 96 21.33 -9.11 1.72
CA SER A 96 21.20 -8.47 0.40
C SER A 96 19.88 -7.69 0.32
N PRO A 97 19.87 -6.39 0.71
CA PRO A 97 18.64 -5.64 0.98
C PRO A 97 17.98 -5.08 -0.28
N ARG A 98 18.66 -5.08 -1.44
CA ARG A 98 18.17 -4.39 -2.64
C ARG A 98 16.78 -4.85 -3.10
N TRP A 99 16.44 -6.11 -2.84
CA TRP A 99 15.14 -6.72 -3.18
C TRP A 99 14.35 -7.18 -1.95
N GLN A 100 14.71 -6.63 -0.78
CA GLN A 100 13.97 -6.71 0.47
C GLN A 100 13.65 -5.29 0.94
N ARG A 101 12.65 -4.68 0.30
CA ARG A 101 12.29 -3.28 0.52
C ARG A 101 10.80 -3.16 0.79
N ARG A 102 10.41 -2.12 1.51
CA ARG A 102 9.00 -1.82 1.81
C ARG A 102 8.74 -0.34 1.59
N MET A 103 7.64 -0.01 0.91
CA MET A 103 7.10 1.34 0.82
C MET A 103 5.96 1.51 1.81
N LYS A 104 6.00 2.58 2.60
CA LYS A 104 4.89 3.07 3.41
C LYS A 104 4.06 4.03 2.58
N ILE A 105 2.83 3.65 2.31
CA ILE A 105 1.84 4.49 1.64
C ILE A 105 0.97 5.09 2.72
N HIS A 106 1.27 6.34 3.12
CA HIS A 106 0.61 7.00 4.22
C HIS A 106 -0.86 7.34 3.90
N LEU A 107 -1.73 7.12 4.87
CA LEU A 107 -3.18 7.36 4.77
C LEU A 107 -3.60 8.67 5.44
N GLY A 108 -2.68 9.36 6.13
CA GLY A 108 -2.98 10.51 6.99
C GLY A 108 -3.49 11.77 6.26
N THR A 109 -3.42 11.82 4.92
CA THR A 109 -3.97 12.92 4.13
C THR A 109 -5.41 12.68 3.65
N VAL A 110 -5.97 11.49 3.88
CA VAL A 110 -7.35 11.18 3.51
C VAL A 110 -8.32 11.88 4.47
N THR A 111 -9.33 12.54 3.91
CA THR A 111 -10.35 13.30 4.65
C THR A 111 -11.66 12.51 4.83
N TRP A 112 -12.51 12.93 5.77
CA TRP A 112 -13.83 12.34 5.96
C TRP A 112 -14.72 12.54 4.73
N GLU A 113 -14.66 13.71 4.11
CA GLU A 113 -15.40 14.05 2.90
C GLU A 113 -15.09 13.07 1.77
N GLN A 114 -13.81 12.73 1.58
CA GLN A 114 -13.40 11.74 0.58
C GLN A 114 -13.90 10.32 0.91
N ILE A 115 -13.85 9.92 2.19
CA ILE A 115 -14.35 8.61 2.64
C ILE A 115 -15.86 8.48 2.41
N GLU A 116 -16.60 9.53 2.76
CA GLU A 116 -18.05 9.60 2.59
C GLU A 116 -18.41 9.57 1.11
N GLU A 117 -17.76 10.40 0.27
CA GLU A 117 -18.01 10.41 -1.17
C GLU A 117 -17.71 9.05 -1.80
N ALA A 118 -16.56 8.44 -1.49
CA ALA A 118 -16.20 7.12 -2.01
C ALA A 118 -17.23 6.05 -1.60
N THR A 119 -17.70 6.08 -0.34
CA THR A 119 -18.67 5.11 0.17
C THR A 119 -20.04 5.30 -0.47
N GLN A 120 -20.53 6.54 -0.58
CA GLN A 120 -21.86 6.86 -1.13
C GLN A 120 -21.93 6.61 -2.64
N SER A 121 -20.85 6.91 -3.37
CA SER A 121 -20.77 6.65 -4.82
C SER A 121 -20.47 5.19 -5.16
N GLY A 122 -20.16 4.35 -4.17
CA GLY A 122 -19.63 3.01 -4.41
C GLY A 122 -18.26 3.01 -5.12
N GLY A 123 -17.55 4.13 -5.06
CA GLY A 123 -16.22 4.35 -5.63
C GLY A 123 -15.09 3.83 -4.75
N VAL A 124 -13.87 4.25 -5.07
CA VAL A 124 -12.65 3.88 -4.33
C VAL A 124 -11.83 5.13 -4.00
N LEU A 125 -10.99 5.04 -2.98
CA LEU A 125 -9.94 6.02 -2.73
C LEU A 125 -8.67 5.56 -3.44
N GLY A 126 -8.26 6.28 -4.47
CA GLY A 126 -7.09 5.99 -5.29
C GLY A 126 -5.89 6.85 -4.91
N ALA A 127 -4.69 6.27 -4.91
CA ALA A 127 -3.43 7.02 -4.84
C ALA A 127 -2.39 6.39 -5.76
N THR A 128 -1.40 7.19 -6.18
CA THR A 128 -0.33 6.75 -7.08
C THR A 128 1.04 7.02 -6.46
N VAL A 129 2.00 6.11 -6.63
CA VAL A 129 3.39 6.23 -6.16
C VAL A 129 4.39 5.76 -7.21
N GLU A 130 5.60 6.29 -7.18
CA GLU A 130 6.71 5.77 -8.01
C GLU A 130 7.22 4.44 -7.48
N GLY A 131 7.27 3.42 -8.34
CA GLY A 131 7.75 2.08 -7.99
C GLY A 131 9.27 1.94 -7.98
N THR A 132 9.98 2.83 -8.67
CA THR A 132 11.45 2.81 -8.81
C THR A 132 12.08 3.94 -7.99
N GLY A 133 13.07 3.60 -7.16
CA GLY A 133 13.84 4.55 -6.36
C GLY A 133 14.96 5.22 -7.16
N LYS A 134 15.60 6.23 -6.54
CA LYS A 134 16.73 6.96 -7.15
C LYS A 134 17.95 6.09 -7.47
N ASP A 135 18.06 4.94 -6.82
CA ASP A 135 19.13 3.95 -7.02
C ASP A 135 18.83 2.94 -8.15
N GLY A 136 17.71 3.11 -8.86
CA GLY A 136 17.25 2.20 -9.91
C GLY A 136 16.63 0.90 -9.40
N GLY A 137 16.62 0.67 -8.08
CA GLY A 137 15.95 -0.46 -7.44
C GLY A 137 14.51 -0.12 -7.03
N PRO A 138 13.82 -1.02 -6.32
CA PRO A 138 12.48 -0.76 -5.82
C PRO A 138 12.46 0.47 -4.91
N ASN A 139 11.44 1.31 -5.00
CA ASN A 139 11.30 2.42 -4.06
C ASN A 139 11.01 1.89 -2.64
N CYS A 140 11.29 2.68 -1.60
CA CYS A 140 11.21 2.21 -0.21
C CYS A 140 11.03 3.32 0.83
N ALA A 141 10.87 2.91 2.09
CA ALA A 141 10.57 3.78 3.22
C ALA A 141 9.26 4.54 3.00
N SER A 142 9.13 5.77 3.49
CA SER A 142 7.98 6.61 3.18
C SER A 142 8.15 7.20 1.79
N VAL A 143 7.20 6.89 0.90
CA VAL A 143 7.21 7.39 -0.48
C VAL A 143 6.18 8.50 -0.64
N PRO A 144 6.49 9.57 -1.40
CA PRO A 144 5.52 10.60 -1.70
C PRO A 144 4.41 10.04 -2.59
N LEU A 145 3.18 10.49 -2.33
CA LEU A 145 2.09 10.28 -3.27
C LEU A 145 2.27 11.25 -4.45
N LEU A 146 1.97 10.79 -5.66
CA LEU A 146 1.98 11.61 -6.86
C LEU A 146 0.65 12.36 -7.02
N GLY A 147 0.65 13.41 -7.83
CA GLY A 147 -0.53 14.23 -8.09
C GLY A 147 -1.05 14.88 -6.81
N ASN A 148 -2.37 14.80 -6.59
CA ASN A 148 -3.03 15.38 -5.42
C ASN A 148 -3.09 14.43 -4.21
N GLY A 149 -2.38 13.30 -4.26
CA GLY A 149 -2.38 12.31 -3.19
C GLY A 149 -3.51 11.30 -3.34
N TRP A 150 -4.35 11.19 -2.31
CA TRP A 150 -5.53 10.34 -2.35
C TRP A 150 -6.69 11.09 -3.01
N GLU A 151 -7.37 10.45 -3.96
CA GLU A 151 -8.50 11.01 -4.69
C GLU A 151 -9.66 10.00 -4.74
N VAL A 152 -10.89 10.51 -4.84
CA VAL A 152 -12.09 9.68 -4.98
C VAL A 152 -12.27 9.33 -6.45
N GLU A 153 -12.32 8.04 -6.74
CA GLU A 153 -12.55 7.51 -8.07
C GLU A 153 -13.92 6.83 -8.08
N ARG A 154 -14.90 7.48 -8.72
CA ARG A 154 -16.29 7.00 -8.75
C ARG A 154 -16.40 5.72 -9.57
N LYS A 155 -17.32 4.84 -9.14
CA LYS A 155 -17.76 3.73 -9.98
C LYS A 155 -18.61 4.31 -11.10
N GLY A 156 -18.19 4.08 -12.35
CA GLY A 156 -18.94 4.48 -13.54
C GLY A 156 -20.29 3.78 -13.64
#